data_AF-A0A919NFJ4-F1
#
_entry.id   AF-A0A919NFJ4-F1
#
_cell.length_a   1.000
_cell.length_b   1.000
_cell.length_c   1.000
_cell.angle_alpha   90.00
_cell.angle_beta   90.00
_cell.angle_gamma   90.00
#
_symmetry.space_group_name_H-M   'P 1'
#
loop_
_entity.id
_entity.type
_entity.pdbx_description
1 polymer ?
#
loop_
_entity_poly.entity_id
_entity_poly.type
_entity_poly.pdbx_seq_one_letter_code
_entity_poly.pdbx_strand_id
1 'polypeptide(L)'
;MLAGFYLLGLAQVVLVGWLIFEIWQRSHSAGAAKLSYLLIAAVGVILAGLWRAVRAKPGEPHGLVVTPEQAPELWHQVRGLAAEVGTRAPDEIRLVPEVNAAVSEDTKLLGLVGGARRMYIGMPLLQTFDVDQLRSVLAHELGHYSGSHTRLAAVAYRGRVAMHETLGNVGKWNVFGWVFKGYGWLYQLVSSAVARRQELEADLASVRVAGVDAAVSAMREIPVVSAAWDFYFERYVAYGWEIGYAPDDVFGGFAQLYHARTDELAEMREQEPDDETGRWDSHPAISERIAAMRAAPRTPHALDGRPATALLPAAASAGLALQREVVDFGNRTVLPWNDFTAASMAMLMQNRADRVFRSAARLAGVPEAGLAEVFGLVEAGRLGELAAEFFPRATRREAAAEFAEVMETLLGLAAVRSGTVRWQHSWSGPARLVDATGQTADLSEIAKLAVAPETLGEARARLAERGVQVEAARVVQTRATGQGADVLGAMPNVKLAGSEHADLIMLSKGFVFVPAPKSTDDGDKRVGMLLAHTPPAELTARYRYIAFENVATARIDREVPVNATLVLHDGSEVAFQERWTSDKMGKSDDVLREILTGLKNRGDR
;
A
#
# COMPACT_ATOMS: atom_id res chain seq x y z
N MET A 1 -30.72 8.90 16.86
CA MET A 1 -29.30 9.27 16.70
C MET A 1 -29.11 10.29 15.56
N LEU A 2 -29.36 9.97 14.28
CA LEU A 2 -29.30 10.96 13.17
C LEU A 2 -30.22 12.18 13.36
N ALA A 3 -31.43 11.99 13.89
CA ALA A 3 -32.30 13.11 14.29
C ALA A 3 -31.63 14.05 15.31
N GLY A 4 -30.81 13.51 16.23
CA GLY A 4 -30.05 14.30 17.20
C GLY A 4 -28.96 15.15 16.55
N PHE A 5 -28.30 14.64 15.50
CA PHE A 5 -27.32 15.41 14.71
C PHE A 5 -27.98 16.60 13.99
N TYR A 6 -29.13 16.38 13.33
CA TYR A 6 -29.88 17.46 12.69
C TYR A 6 -30.50 18.44 13.69
N LEU A 7 -31.02 17.95 14.83
CA LEU A 7 -31.53 18.80 15.92
C LEU A 7 -30.42 19.65 16.54
N LEU A 8 -29.20 19.11 16.69
CA LEU A 8 -28.04 19.87 17.14
C LEU A 8 -27.65 20.96 16.13
N GLY A 9 -27.64 20.63 14.83
CA GLY A 9 -27.44 21.61 13.77
C GLY A 9 -28.49 22.72 13.82
N LEU A 10 -29.77 22.36 13.94
CA LEU A 10 -30.87 23.33 14.07
C LEU A 10 -30.74 24.19 15.34
N ALA A 11 -30.41 23.59 16.48
CA ALA A 11 -30.21 24.30 17.73
C ALA A 11 -29.07 25.34 17.64
N GLN A 12 -27.99 25.02 16.92
CA GLN A 12 -26.90 25.97 16.67
C GLN A 12 -27.34 27.13 15.76
N VAL A 13 -28.13 26.86 14.71
CA VAL A 13 -28.70 27.91 13.87
C VAL A 13 -29.58 28.85 14.69
N VAL A 14 -30.45 28.31 15.55
CA VAL A 14 -31.32 29.10 16.44
C VAL A 14 -30.49 29.92 17.43
N LEU A 15 -29.47 29.33 18.06
CA LEU A 15 -28.58 30.01 18.99
C LEU A 15 -27.83 31.16 18.33
N VAL A 16 -27.30 30.96 17.12
CA VAL A 16 -26.61 32.01 16.36
C VAL A 16 -27.58 33.12 15.96
N GLY A 17 -28.79 32.78 15.53
CA GLY A 17 -29.84 33.76 15.23
C GLY A 17 -30.17 34.63 16.45
N TRP A 18 -30.29 34.02 17.62
CA TRP A 18 -30.52 34.72 18.89
C TRP A 18 -29.35 35.63 19.28
N LEU A 19 -28.10 35.15 19.14
CA LEU A 19 -26.91 35.96 19.41
C LEU A 19 -26.80 37.18 18.49
N ILE A 20 -27.10 37.02 17.20
CA ILE A 20 -27.15 38.13 16.26
C ILE A 20 -28.22 39.13 16.70
N PHE A 21 -29.42 38.67 17.05
CA PHE A 21 -30.49 39.54 17.54
C PHE A 21 -30.06 40.35 18.78
N GLU A 22 -29.44 39.72 19.78
CA GLU A 22 -28.93 40.40 20.98
C GLU A 22 -27.81 41.42 20.67
N ILE A 23 -26.91 41.10 19.73
CA ILE A 23 -25.84 42.01 19.30
C ILE A 23 -26.45 43.28 18.71
N TRP A 24 -27.45 43.16 17.84
CA TRP A 24 -28.12 44.30 17.20
C TRP A 24 -29.02 45.09 18.15
N GLN A 25 -29.57 44.47 19.21
CA GLN A 25 -30.27 45.20 20.28
C GLN A 25 -29.32 46.09 21.09
N ARG A 26 -28.06 45.69 21.26
CA ARG A 26 -27.10 46.37 22.16
C ARG A 26 -26.10 47.28 21.44
N SER A 27 -25.81 47.05 20.17
CA SER A 27 -24.81 47.81 19.41
C SER A 27 -25.12 47.86 17.92
N HIS A 28 -25.11 49.06 17.35
CA HIS A 28 -25.24 49.30 15.90
C HIS A 28 -23.89 49.70 15.27
N SER A 29 -22.78 49.26 15.86
CA SER A 29 -21.43 49.61 15.42
C SER A 29 -20.99 48.79 14.19
N ALA A 30 -20.01 49.31 13.45
CA ALA A 30 -19.35 48.56 12.37
C ALA A 30 -18.71 47.24 12.88
N GLY A 31 -18.33 47.16 14.17
CA GLY A 31 -17.86 45.94 14.81
C GLY A 31 -18.97 44.90 14.98
N ALA A 32 -20.17 45.31 15.39
CA ALA A 32 -21.34 44.44 15.52
C ALA A 32 -21.77 43.86 14.16
N ALA A 33 -21.69 44.65 13.10
CA ALA A 33 -21.94 44.20 11.73
C ALA A 33 -20.90 43.16 11.25
N LYS A 34 -19.61 43.41 11.49
CA LYS A 34 -18.52 42.45 11.17
C LYS A 34 -18.68 41.12 11.91
N LEU A 35 -19.01 41.17 13.21
CA LEU A 35 -19.21 39.98 14.02
C LEU A 35 -20.44 39.17 13.57
N SER A 36 -21.54 39.85 13.24
CA SER A 36 -22.75 39.21 12.70
C SER A 36 -22.47 38.51 11.37
N TYR A 37 -21.68 39.14 10.48
CA TYR A 37 -21.28 38.52 9.22
C TYR A 37 -20.46 37.24 9.42
N LEU A 38 -19.50 37.24 10.36
CA LEU A 38 -18.72 36.05 10.70
C LEU A 38 -19.60 34.90 11.24
N LEU A 39 -20.58 35.22 12.08
CA LEU A 39 -21.52 34.24 12.64
C LEU A 39 -22.43 33.64 11.56
N ILE A 40 -22.95 34.47 10.64
CA ILE A 40 -23.75 34.02 9.49
C ILE A 40 -22.91 33.13 8.56
N ALA A 41 -21.67 33.52 8.28
CA ALA A 41 -20.77 32.73 7.45
C ALA A 41 -20.48 31.36 8.07
N ALA A 42 -20.25 31.29 9.40
CA ALA A 42 -20.05 30.04 10.12
C ALA A 42 -21.28 29.11 10.03
N VAL A 43 -22.48 29.65 10.17
CA VAL A 43 -23.74 28.90 9.99
C VAL A 43 -23.91 28.44 8.53
N GLY A 44 -23.58 29.30 7.57
CA GLY A 44 -23.63 28.97 6.15
C GLY A 44 -22.77 27.78 5.78
N VAL A 45 -21.55 27.68 6.34
CA VAL A 45 -20.65 26.53 6.17
C VAL A 45 -21.26 25.25 6.74
N ILE A 46 -21.87 25.31 7.93
CA ILE A 46 -22.52 24.14 8.56
C ILE A 46 -23.72 23.67 7.73
N LEU A 47 -24.58 24.60 7.30
CA LEU A 47 -25.74 24.28 6.46
C LEU A 47 -25.32 23.71 5.10
N ALA A 48 -24.26 24.25 4.49
CA ALA A 48 -23.69 23.73 3.25
C ALA A 48 -23.14 22.30 3.43
N GLY A 49 -22.42 22.04 4.52
CA GLY A 49 -21.92 20.70 4.87
C GLY A 49 -23.05 19.69 5.07
N LEU A 50 -24.08 20.06 5.85
CA LEU A 50 -25.28 19.24 6.06
C LEU A 50 -26.00 18.94 4.74
N TRP A 51 -26.16 19.95 3.88
CA TRP A 51 -26.84 19.80 2.60
C TRP A 51 -26.06 18.95 1.60
N ARG A 52 -24.73 19.07 1.60
CA ARG A 52 -23.83 18.24 0.78
C ARG A 52 -23.86 16.78 1.23
N ALA A 53 -23.80 16.51 2.53
CA ALA A 53 -23.90 15.16 3.08
C ALA A 53 -25.25 14.49 2.76
N VAL A 54 -26.34 15.26 2.73
CA VAL A 54 -27.67 14.76 2.30
C VAL A 54 -27.72 14.43 0.81
N ARG A 55 -26.97 15.18 -0.01
CA ARG A 55 -26.90 14.99 -1.47
C ARG A 55 -25.76 14.09 -1.95
N ALA A 56 -24.89 13.62 -1.05
CA ALA A 56 -23.83 12.68 -1.38
C ALA A 56 -24.46 11.43 -1.99
N LYS A 57 -24.16 11.18 -3.27
CA LYS A 57 -24.58 9.95 -3.94
C LYS A 57 -23.72 8.80 -3.40
N PRO A 58 -24.31 7.62 -3.14
CA PRO A 58 -23.51 6.41 -2.98
C PRO A 58 -22.55 6.29 -4.17
N GLY A 59 -21.31 5.87 -3.91
CA GLY A 59 -20.34 5.58 -4.98
C GLY A 59 -20.90 4.52 -5.93
N GLU A 60 -20.38 4.46 -7.15
CA GLU A 60 -20.75 3.40 -8.09
C GLU A 60 -20.39 2.03 -7.49
N PRO A 61 -21.26 1.01 -7.61
CA PRO A 61 -20.95 -0.34 -7.16
C PRO A 61 -19.71 -0.86 -7.91
N HIS A 62 -18.68 -1.26 -7.17
CA HIS A 62 -17.45 -1.81 -7.73
C HIS A 62 -17.50 -3.35 -7.78
N GLY A 63 -16.65 -3.94 -8.62
CA GLY A 63 -16.48 -5.39 -8.72
C GLY A 63 -17.45 -6.08 -9.69
N LEU A 64 -17.09 -7.29 -10.08
CA LEU A 64 -17.71 -8.04 -11.17
C LEU A 64 -19.08 -8.61 -10.80
N VAL A 65 -20.11 -8.25 -11.57
CA VAL A 65 -21.46 -8.80 -11.41
C VAL A 65 -21.50 -10.29 -11.76
N VAL A 66 -22.06 -11.10 -10.87
CA VAL A 66 -22.28 -12.54 -11.08
C VAL A 66 -23.77 -12.80 -11.27
N THR A 67 -24.16 -13.24 -12.45
CA THR A 67 -25.55 -13.56 -12.79
C THR A 67 -25.99 -14.94 -12.25
N PRO A 68 -27.29 -15.17 -12.04
CA PRO A 68 -27.84 -16.48 -11.67
C PRO A 68 -27.44 -17.60 -12.65
N GLU A 69 -27.27 -17.29 -13.93
CA GLU A 69 -26.87 -18.25 -14.96
C GLU A 69 -25.39 -18.62 -14.85
N GLN A 70 -24.54 -17.70 -14.42
CA GLN A 70 -23.10 -17.92 -14.24
C GLN A 70 -22.79 -18.73 -12.98
N ALA A 71 -23.56 -18.55 -11.90
CA ALA A 71 -23.32 -19.21 -10.61
C ALA A 71 -24.64 -19.66 -9.94
N PRO A 72 -25.37 -20.62 -10.52
CA PRO A 72 -26.70 -20.99 -10.04
C PRO A 72 -26.69 -21.54 -8.61
N GLU A 73 -25.67 -22.32 -8.25
CA GLU A 73 -25.51 -22.88 -6.91
C GLU A 73 -25.22 -21.80 -5.86
N LEU A 74 -24.30 -20.88 -6.14
CA LEU A 74 -24.02 -19.71 -5.28
C LEU A 74 -25.29 -18.89 -5.02
N TRP A 75 -26.05 -18.59 -6.07
CA TRP A 75 -27.28 -17.83 -5.95
C TRP A 75 -28.36 -18.58 -5.17
N HIS A 76 -28.45 -19.90 -5.32
CA HIS A 76 -29.35 -20.73 -4.53
C HIS A 76 -28.97 -20.71 -3.05
N GLN A 77 -27.68 -20.90 -2.74
CA GLN A 77 -27.14 -20.81 -1.38
C GLN A 77 -27.47 -19.45 -0.76
N VAL A 78 -27.08 -18.33 -1.38
CA VAL A 78 -27.33 -16.98 -0.84
C VAL A 78 -28.82 -16.73 -0.56
N ARG A 79 -29.71 -17.18 -1.46
CA ARG A 79 -31.17 -17.07 -1.25
C ARG A 79 -31.67 -17.94 -0.09
N GLY A 80 -31.15 -19.16 0.04
CA GLY A 80 -31.43 -20.06 1.17
C GLY A 80 -30.98 -19.47 2.49
N LEU A 81 -29.72 -19.02 2.57
CA LEU A 81 -29.14 -18.36 3.75
C LEU A 81 -29.98 -17.15 4.16
N ALA A 82 -30.38 -16.30 3.21
CA ALA A 82 -31.21 -15.13 3.51
C ALA A 82 -32.57 -15.51 4.11
N ALA A 83 -33.19 -16.59 3.63
CA ALA A 83 -34.44 -17.09 4.17
C ALA A 83 -34.28 -17.66 5.58
N GLU A 84 -33.23 -18.44 5.84
CA GLU A 84 -32.92 -19.02 7.16
C GLU A 84 -32.58 -17.95 8.21
N VAL A 85 -31.83 -16.92 7.80
CA VAL A 85 -31.47 -15.76 8.63
C VAL A 85 -32.66 -14.82 8.83
N GLY A 86 -33.68 -14.88 7.97
CA GLY A 86 -34.90 -14.06 8.08
C GLY A 86 -34.74 -12.66 7.52
N THR A 87 -34.00 -12.50 6.42
CA THR A 87 -33.81 -11.22 5.72
C THR A 87 -34.13 -11.35 4.23
N ARG A 88 -34.29 -10.20 3.54
CA ARG A 88 -34.52 -10.17 2.09
C ARG A 88 -33.26 -10.64 1.35
N ALA A 89 -33.43 -11.50 0.35
CA ALA A 89 -32.30 -11.90 -0.49
C ALA A 89 -31.67 -10.67 -1.20
N PRO A 90 -30.35 -10.65 -1.41
CA PRO A 90 -29.70 -9.68 -2.29
C PRO A 90 -30.30 -9.73 -3.71
N ASP A 91 -30.44 -8.56 -4.32
CA ASP A 91 -30.87 -8.40 -5.72
C ASP A 91 -29.71 -8.64 -6.70
N GLU A 92 -28.47 -8.55 -6.21
CA GLU A 92 -27.24 -8.63 -7.00
C GLU A 92 -26.11 -9.29 -6.18
N ILE A 93 -25.27 -10.11 -6.82
CA ILE A 93 -24.03 -10.65 -6.26
C ILE A 93 -22.86 -10.11 -7.08
N ARG A 94 -21.80 -9.63 -6.41
CA ARG A 94 -20.58 -9.10 -7.02
C ARG A 94 -19.34 -9.77 -6.45
N LEU A 95 -18.37 -10.07 -7.30
CA LEU A 95 -17.02 -10.45 -6.88
C LEU A 95 -16.17 -9.20 -6.69
N VAL A 96 -15.37 -9.18 -5.63
CA VAL A 96 -14.53 -8.03 -5.30
C VAL A 96 -13.10 -8.49 -4.96
N PRO A 97 -12.07 -7.62 -5.10
CA PRO A 97 -10.68 -8.01 -4.89
C PRO A 97 -10.31 -8.21 -3.41
N GLU A 98 -11.09 -7.69 -2.48
CA GLU A 98 -10.76 -7.67 -1.05
C GLU A 98 -10.95 -9.04 -0.39
N VAL A 99 -10.20 -9.30 0.68
CA VAL A 99 -10.43 -10.43 1.60
C VAL A 99 -11.61 -10.10 2.50
N ASN A 100 -12.80 -9.99 1.92
CA ASN A 100 -13.99 -9.57 2.65
C ASN A 100 -15.28 -10.12 2.00
N ALA A 101 -16.34 -10.20 2.79
CA ALA A 101 -17.70 -10.29 2.29
C ALA A 101 -18.50 -9.14 2.88
N ALA A 102 -19.44 -8.59 2.13
CA ALA A 102 -20.25 -7.50 2.64
C ALA A 102 -21.62 -7.47 1.96
N VAL A 103 -22.64 -7.05 2.70
CA VAL A 103 -23.93 -6.66 2.10
C VAL A 103 -24.06 -5.15 2.15
N SER A 104 -24.50 -4.56 1.03
CA SER A 104 -24.92 -3.17 0.96
C SER A 104 -26.38 -3.07 0.51
N GLU A 105 -27.07 -2.00 0.91
CA GLU A 105 -28.42 -1.69 0.43
C GLU A 105 -28.52 -0.20 0.10
N ASP A 106 -28.89 0.10 -1.15
CA ASP A 106 -29.22 1.47 -1.54
C ASP A 106 -30.43 1.91 -0.73
N THR A 107 -30.35 3.03 -0.04
CA THR A 107 -31.50 3.56 0.71
C THR A 107 -32.03 4.85 0.09
N LYS A 108 -33.34 4.87 -0.16
CA LYS A 108 -34.10 6.05 -0.63
C LYS A 108 -34.73 6.78 0.57
N LEU A 109 -35.09 8.04 0.37
CA LEU A 109 -35.73 8.90 1.38
C LEU A 109 -35.00 8.89 2.74
N LEU A 110 -33.70 9.22 2.76
CA LEU A 110 -32.88 9.30 3.99
C LEU A 110 -32.82 8.00 4.82
N GLY A 111 -32.98 6.81 4.22
CA GLY A 111 -32.94 5.54 4.96
C GLY A 111 -34.30 4.91 5.23
N LEU A 112 -35.40 5.60 4.89
CA LEU A 112 -36.75 5.15 5.20
C LEU A 112 -37.25 4.07 4.24
N VAL A 113 -36.76 4.06 2.99
CA VAL A 113 -37.14 3.09 1.97
C VAL A 113 -35.91 2.31 1.52
N GLY A 114 -35.95 0.99 1.70
CA GLY A 114 -34.93 0.06 1.19
C GLY A 114 -34.95 0.03 -0.34
N GLY A 115 -33.79 -0.17 -0.93
CA GLY A 115 -33.55 -0.17 -2.38
C GLY A 115 -32.79 -1.43 -2.80
N ALA A 116 -31.98 -1.34 -3.85
CA ALA A 116 -31.24 -2.50 -4.36
C ALA A 116 -30.23 -2.99 -3.31
N ARG A 117 -30.29 -4.27 -2.97
CA ARG A 117 -29.37 -4.95 -2.05
C ARG A 117 -28.33 -5.72 -2.85
N ARG A 118 -27.06 -5.54 -2.52
CA ARG A 118 -25.93 -6.17 -3.21
C ARG A 118 -25.09 -6.93 -2.20
N MET A 119 -24.76 -8.18 -2.52
CA MET A 119 -23.79 -8.99 -1.81
C MET A 119 -22.45 -8.89 -2.54
N TYR A 120 -21.39 -8.53 -1.83
CA TYR A 120 -20.02 -8.55 -2.30
C TYR A 120 -19.32 -9.76 -1.69
N ILE A 121 -18.63 -10.53 -2.51
CA ILE A 121 -17.89 -11.71 -2.11
C ILE A 121 -16.46 -11.56 -2.63
N GLY A 122 -15.51 -11.54 -1.70
CA GLY A 122 -14.09 -11.49 -2.01
C GLY A 122 -13.67 -12.70 -2.82
N MET A 123 -13.03 -12.47 -3.97
CA MET A 123 -12.41 -13.54 -4.74
C MET A 123 -11.39 -14.34 -3.91
N PRO A 124 -10.55 -13.72 -3.05
CA PRO A 124 -9.67 -14.46 -2.16
C PRO A 124 -10.42 -15.44 -1.25
N LEU A 125 -11.58 -15.05 -0.68
CA LEU A 125 -12.39 -15.93 0.17
C LEU A 125 -12.95 -17.12 -0.62
N LEU A 126 -13.46 -16.89 -1.84
CA LEU A 126 -13.94 -17.97 -2.70
C LEU A 126 -12.84 -18.98 -3.05
N GLN A 127 -11.59 -18.52 -3.17
CA GLN A 127 -10.45 -19.34 -3.55
C GLN A 127 -9.88 -20.17 -2.40
N THR A 128 -10.03 -19.71 -1.16
CA THR A 128 -9.38 -20.31 0.01
C THR A 128 -10.34 -21.04 0.93
N PHE A 129 -11.61 -20.64 0.97
CA PHE A 129 -12.60 -21.24 1.87
C PHE A 129 -13.19 -22.52 1.31
N ASP A 130 -13.69 -23.37 2.20
CA ASP A 130 -14.70 -24.36 1.85
C ASP A 130 -16.12 -23.75 1.82
N VAL A 131 -17.10 -24.53 1.34
CA VAL A 131 -18.48 -24.06 1.21
C VAL A 131 -19.09 -23.72 2.58
N ASP A 132 -18.81 -24.48 3.63
CA ASP A 132 -19.36 -24.24 4.97
C ASP A 132 -18.82 -22.95 5.61
N GLN A 133 -17.52 -22.70 5.48
CA GLN A 133 -16.86 -21.47 5.91
C GLN A 133 -17.45 -20.27 5.17
N LEU A 134 -17.63 -20.37 3.84
CA LEU A 134 -18.23 -19.31 3.06
C LEU A 134 -19.69 -19.08 3.47
N ARG A 135 -20.48 -20.15 3.64
CA ARG A 135 -21.87 -20.06 4.14
C ARG A 135 -21.93 -19.33 5.49
N SER A 136 -21.00 -19.63 6.40
CA SER A 136 -20.91 -18.97 7.69
C SER A 136 -20.72 -17.46 7.54
N VAL A 137 -19.74 -17.02 6.75
CA VAL A 137 -19.48 -15.59 6.53
C VAL A 137 -20.65 -14.91 5.84
N LEU A 138 -21.24 -15.53 4.81
CA LEU A 138 -22.41 -14.95 4.13
C LEU A 138 -23.62 -14.85 5.06
N ALA A 139 -23.83 -15.83 5.94
CA ALA A 139 -24.88 -15.79 6.96
C ALA A 139 -24.62 -14.70 8.02
N HIS A 140 -23.37 -14.45 8.40
CA HIS A 140 -22.96 -13.32 9.24
C HIS A 140 -23.38 -11.99 8.60
N GLU A 141 -22.97 -11.77 7.35
CA GLU A 141 -23.25 -10.53 6.61
C GLU A 141 -24.75 -10.32 6.39
N LEU A 142 -25.50 -11.37 6.09
CA LEU A 142 -26.97 -11.33 6.02
C LEU A 142 -27.60 -11.10 7.40
N GLY A 143 -26.95 -11.57 8.46
CA GLY A 143 -27.34 -11.43 9.86
C GLY A 143 -27.42 -9.97 10.30
N HIS A 144 -26.48 -9.12 9.85
CA HIS A 144 -26.57 -7.66 10.04
C HIS A 144 -27.85 -7.04 9.45
N TYR A 145 -28.45 -7.71 8.47
CA TYR A 145 -29.70 -7.29 7.84
C TYR A 145 -30.94 -8.03 8.35
N SER A 146 -30.78 -8.96 9.29
CA SER A 146 -31.86 -9.61 9.99
C SER A 146 -32.28 -8.79 11.22
N GLY A 147 -33.56 -8.48 11.33
CA GLY A 147 -34.10 -7.59 12.37
C GLY A 147 -34.50 -6.19 11.87
N SER A 148 -35.49 -5.59 12.52
CA SER A 148 -36.10 -4.29 12.19
C SER A 148 -35.18 -3.06 12.37
N HIS A 149 -33.88 -3.28 12.62
CA HIS A 149 -32.89 -2.25 12.93
C HIS A 149 -32.01 -1.81 11.74
N THR A 150 -32.14 -2.44 10.56
CA THR A 150 -31.43 -2.07 9.31
C THR A 150 -31.60 -0.61 8.92
N ARG A 151 -32.80 -0.06 9.10
CA ARG A 151 -33.10 1.37 8.86
C ARG A 151 -32.30 2.29 9.78
N LEU A 152 -31.96 1.85 10.99
CA LEU A 152 -31.18 2.64 11.96
C LEU A 152 -29.67 2.53 11.71
N ALA A 153 -29.17 1.41 11.16
CA ALA A 153 -27.75 1.20 10.82
C ALA A 153 -27.30 2.02 9.58
N ALA A 154 -28.08 2.01 8.49
CA ALA A 154 -27.80 2.86 7.32
C ALA A 154 -27.85 4.36 7.66
N VAL A 155 -28.79 4.72 8.54
CA VAL A 155 -28.92 6.05 9.13
C VAL A 155 -27.73 6.38 10.04
N ALA A 156 -27.21 5.41 10.78
CA ALA A 156 -26.03 5.59 11.61
C ALA A 156 -24.75 5.80 10.78
N TYR A 157 -24.57 5.02 9.71
CA TYR A 157 -23.45 5.17 8.78
C TYR A 157 -23.44 6.55 8.12
N ARG A 158 -24.59 7.05 7.63
CA ARG A 158 -24.69 8.41 7.07
C ARG A 158 -24.45 9.51 8.10
N GLY A 159 -24.84 9.30 9.36
CA GLY A 159 -24.47 10.20 10.45
C GLY A 159 -22.96 10.30 10.63
N ARG A 160 -22.24 9.18 10.53
CA ARG A 160 -20.76 9.14 10.61
C ARG A 160 -20.10 9.83 9.42
N VAL A 161 -20.60 9.61 8.20
CA VAL A 161 -20.09 10.28 6.97
C VAL A 161 -20.33 11.79 7.03
N ALA A 162 -21.55 12.23 7.36
CA ALA A 162 -21.90 13.64 7.50
C ALA A 162 -21.06 14.34 8.58
N MET A 163 -20.75 13.64 9.68
CA MET A 163 -19.84 14.13 10.73
C MET A 163 -18.40 14.28 10.21
N HIS A 164 -17.87 13.28 9.50
CA HIS A 164 -16.49 13.28 9.00
C HIS A 164 -16.26 14.42 7.99
N GLU A 165 -17.21 14.64 7.07
CA GLU A 165 -17.17 15.73 6.09
C GLU A 165 -17.35 17.12 6.73
N THR A 166 -18.20 17.22 7.76
CA THR A 166 -18.38 18.49 8.50
C THR A 166 -17.14 18.80 9.34
N LEU A 167 -16.46 17.80 9.90
CA LEU A 167 -15.25 17.97 10.72
C LEU A 167 -13.99 18.26 9.88
N GLY A 168 -13.88 17.68 8.68
CA GLY A 168 -12.75 17.89 7.76
C GLY A 168 -12.64 19.31 7.20
N ASN A 169 -13.75 20.06 7.20
CA ASN A 169 -13.82 21.44 6.67
C ASN A 169 -13.80 22.53 7.76
N VAL A 170 -13.61 22.17 9.03
CA VAL A 170 -13.69 23.11 10.16
C VAL A 170 -12.29 23.41 10.71
N GLY A 171 -11.86 24.68 10.61
CA GLY A 171 -10.55 25.14 11.07
C GLY A 171 -10.27 24.87 12.56
N LYS A 172 -8.97 24.71 12.91
CA LYS A 172 -8.46 24.27 14.23
C LYS A 172 -9.03 25.02 15.47
N TRP A 173 -9.56 26.23 15.31
CA TRP A 173 -10.03 27.11 16.40
C TRP A 173 -11.55 27.32 16.46
N ASN A 174 -12.35 26.58 15.68
CA ASN A 174 -13.81 26.77 15.66
C ASN A 174 -14.50 26.07 16.85
N VAL A 175 -14.98 26.86 17.82
CA VAL A 175 -15.72 26.42 19.01
C VAL A 175 -16.98 25.59 18.66
N PHE A 176 -17.63 25.87 17.53
CA PHE A 176 -18.80 25.09 17.08
C PHE A 176 -18.43 23.68 16.59
N GLY A 177 -17.22 23.51 16.05
CA GLY A 177 -16.67 22.21 15.68
C GLY A 177 -16.38 21.32 16.90
N TRP A 178 -16.02 21.90 18.04
CA TRP A 178 -15.78 21.16 19.29
C TRP A 178 -17.05 20.51 19.85
N VAL A 179 -18.19 21.20 19.74
CA VAL A 179 -19.50 20.65 20.14
C VAL A 179 -19.89 19.46 19.24
N PHE A 180 -19.66 19.55 17.94
CA PHE A 180 -19.85 18.41 17.02
C PHE A 180 -18.84 17.27 17.26
N LYS A 181 -17.59 17.56 17.66
CA LYS A 181 -16.62 16.54 18.10
C LYS A 181 -17.09 15.81 19.37
N GLY A 182 -17.59 16.54 20.36
CA GLY A 182 -18.13 15.97 21.60
C GLY A 182 -19.37 15.10 21.35
N TYR A 183 -20.28 15.56 20.46
CA TYR A 183 -21.41 14.75 20.02
C TYR A 183 -20.97 13.53 19.20
N GLY A 184 -19.99 13.67 18.31
CA GLY A 184 -19.37 12.57 17.58
C GLY A 184 -18.72 11.54 18.50
N TRP A 185 -18.09 11.97 19.59
CA TRP A 185 -17.51 11.09 20.60
C TRP A 185 -18.58 10.30 21.36
N LEU A 186 -19.65 10.95 21.83
CA LEU A 186 -20.80 10.29 22.46
C LEU A 186 -21.50 9.32 21.47
N TYR A 187 -21.63 9.75 20.22
CA TYR A 187 -22.20 8.96 19.14
C TYR A 187 -21.38 7.67 18.90
N GLN A 188 -20.06 7.78 18.84
CA GLN A 188 -19.17 6.63 18.72
C GLN A 188 -19.29 5.71 19.94
N LEU A 189 -19.35 6.25 21.16
CA LEU A 189 -19.50 5.45 22.38
C LEU A 189 -20.82 4.65 22.42
N VAL A 190 -21.95 5.27 22.07
CA VAL A 190 -23.25 4.58 22.02
C VAL A 190 -23.33 3.61 20.83
N SER A 191 -22.79 3.99 19.66
CA SER A 191 -22.82 3.14 18.46
C SER A 191 -21.91 1.93 18.57
N SER A 192 -20.74 2.02 19.22
CA SER A 192 -19.85 0.88 19.43
C SER A 192 -20.47 -0.20 20.31
N ALA A 193 -21.22 0.16 21.36
CA ALA A 193 -21.91 -0.83 22.20
C ALA A 193 -23.03 -1.56 21.44
N VAL A 194 -23.77 -0.84 20.58
CA VAL A 194 -24.78 -1.44 19.70
C VAL A 194 -24.14 -2.30 18.62
N ALA A 195 -23.04 -1.84 18.02
CA ALA A 195 -22.29 -2.60 17.02
C ALA A 195 -21.80 -3.93 17.59
N ARG A 196 -21.16 -3.94 18.77
CA ARG A 196 -20.71 -5.19 19.42
C ARG A 196 -21.85 -6.18 19.65
N ARG A 197 -23.03 -5.71 20.05
CA ARG A 197 -24.19 -6.60 20.19
C ARG A 197 -24.68 -7.13 18.83
N GLN A 198 -24.69 -6.29 17.80
CA GLN A 198 -25.06 -6.70 16.44
C GLN A 198 -24.07 -7.73 15.86
N GLU A 199 -22.78 -7.59 16.15
CA GLU A 199 -21.76 -8.58 15.78
C GLU A 199 -22.05 -9.95 16.42
N LEU A 200 -22.32 -9.98 17.73
CA LEU A 200 -22.67 -11.24 18.42
C LEU A 200 -23.99 -11.84 17.90
N GLU A 201 -24.99 -11.01 17.57
CA GLU A 201 -26.25 -11.48 16.97
C GLU A 201 -26.02 -12.07 15.56
N ALA A 202 -25.13 -11.47 14.76
CA ALA A 202 -24.73 -11.99 13.45
C ALA A 202 -23.87 -13.26 13.55
N ASP A 203 -23.02 -13.36 14.57
CA ASP A 203 -22.27 -14.59 14.89
C ASP A 203 -23.20 -15.75 15.21
N LEU A 204 -24.26 -15.50 15.99
CA LEU A 204 -25.29 -16.49 16.27
C LEU A 204 -26.11 -16.87 15.03
N ALA A 205 -26.31 -15.95 14.08
CA ALA A 205 -26.91 -16.27 12.78
C ALA A 205 -26.00 -17.21 11.97
N SER A 206 -24.70 -16.96 11.99
CA SER A 206 -23.67 -17.79 11.35
C SER A 206 -23.70 -19.22 11.92
N VAL A 207 -23.67 -19.36 13.24
CA VAL A 207 -23.73 -20.66 13.93
C VAL A 207 -25.02 -21.42 13.63
N ARG A 208 -26.15 -20.71 13.53
CA ARG A 208 -27.44 -21.34 13.25
C ARG A 208 -27.49 -21.99 11.87
N VAL A 209 -26.82 -21.39 10.90
CA VAL A 209 -26.94 -21.74 9.48
C VAL A 209 -25.80 -22.63 8.98
N ALA A 210 -24.58 -22.40 9.48
CA ALA A 210 -23.39 -23.15 9.11
C ALA A 210 -22.86 -24.06 10.22
N GLY A 211 -23.40 -23.96 11.44
CA GLY A 211 -22.91 -24.70 12.59
C GLY A 211 -21.74 -24.04 13.32
N VAL A 212 -21.45 -24.51 14.54
CA VAL A 212 -20.40 -23.95 15.41
C VAL A 212 -19.01 -24.14 14.80
N ASP A 213 -18.73 -25.33 14.27
CA ASP A 213 -17.38 -25.68 13.81
C ASP A 213 -16.99 -24.87 12.57
N ALA A 214 -17.89 -24.75 11.59
CA ALA A 214 -17.69 -23.90 10.41
C ALA A 214 -17.59 -22.42 10.76
N ALA A 215 -18.41 -21.92 11.70
CA ALA A 215 -18.36 -20.52 12.12
C ALA A 215 -17.06 -20.16 12.83
N VAL A 216 -16.60 -21.01 13.74
CA VAL A 216 -15.30 -20.83 14.41
C VAL A 216 -14.15 -20.98 13.41
N SER A 217 -14.24 -21.95 12.49
CA SER A 217 -13.22 -22.16 11.46
C SER A 217 -13.11 -20.93 10.54
N ALA A 218 -14.21 -20.44 9.98
CA ALA A 218 -14.23 -19.26 9.14
C ALA A 218 -13.67 -18.03 9.86
N MET A 219 -14.04 -17.82 11.13
CA MET A 219 -13.56 -16.70 11.93
C MET A 219 -12.05 -16.73 12.16
N ARG A 220 -11.46 -17.93 12.36
CA ARG A 220 -10.01 -18.10 12.48
C ARG A 220 -9.30 -18.01 11.12
N GLU A 221 -9.98 -18.34 10.03
CA GLU A 221 -9.38 -18.36 8.70
C GLU A 221 -9.26 -16.96 8.07
N ILE A 222 -10.17 -16.02 8.37
CA ILE A 222 -10.15 -14.65 7.80
C ILE A 222 -8.79 -13.95 8.02
N PRO A 223 -8.23 -13.86 9.25
CA PRO A 223 -6.93 -13.24 9.46
C PRO A 223 -5.79 -13.94 8.71
N VAL A 224 -5.85 -15.27 8.59
CA VAL A 224 -4.85 -16.07 7.86
C VAL A 224 -4.87 -15.73 6.36
N VAL A 225 -6.07 -15.69 5.76
CA VAL A 225 -6.23 -15.30 4.35
C VAL A 225 -5.82 -13.84 4.12
N SER A 226 -6.14 -12.94 5.05
CA SER A 226 -5.73 -11.53 4.97
C SER A 226 -4.21 -11.40 4.96
N ALA A 227 -3.53 -12.03 5.91
CA ALA A 227 -2.07 -12.01 5.99
C ALA A 227 -1.42 -12.66 4.76
N ALA A 228 -1.98 -13.76 4.24
CA ALA A 228 -1.50 -14.39 3.02
C ALA A 228 -1.68 -13.50 1.78
N TRP A 229 -2.79 -12.75 1.70
CA TRP A 229 -3.08 -11.82 0.61
C TRP A 229 -2.13 -10.62 0.60
N ASP A 230 -1.87 -10.05 1.77
CA ASP A 230 -0.91 -8.96 1.94
C ASP A 230 0.51 -9.43 1.57
N PHE A 231 0.93 -10.58 2.11
CA PHE A 231 2.21 -11.21 1.77
C PHE A 231 2.34 -11.48 0.27
N TYR A 232 1.28 -11.98 -0.36
CA TYR A 232 1.25 -12.23 -1.80
C TYR A 232 1.49 -10.95 -2.61
N PHE A 233 0.77 -9.87 -2.33
CA PHE A 233 0.99 -8.62 -3.06
C PHE A 233 2.38 -8.05 -2.82
N GLU A 234 2.84 -8.00 -1.57
CA GLU A 234 4.14 -7.44 -1.21
C GLU A 234 5.30 -8.25 -1.81
N ARG A 235 5.24 -9.58 -1.75
CA ARG A 235 6.37 -10.45 -2.11
C ARG A 235 6.32 -10.99 -3.52
N TYR A 236 5.14 -11.09 -4.14
CA TYR A 236 4.97 -11.67 -5.47
C TYR A 236 4.63 -10.64 -6.52
N VAL A 237 3.86 -9.59 -6.22
CA VAL A 237 3.36 -8.65 -7.24
C VAL A 237 4.14 -7.33 -7.24
N ALA A 238 4.37 -6.73 -6.07
CA ALA A 238 4.84 -5.35 -5.92
C ALA A 238 6.16 -5.09 -6.66
N TYR A 239 7.13 -5.99 -6.53
CA TYR A 239 8.47 -5.77 -7.10
C TYR A 239 8.47 -5.68 -8.64
N GLY A 240 7.60 -6.45 -9.32
CA GLY A 240 7.42 -6.36 -10.77
C GLY A 240 6.58 -5.15 -11.15
N TRP A 241 5.55 -4.86 -10.36
CA TRP A 241 4.62 -3.74 -10.55
C TRP A 241 5.32 -2.38 -10.59
N GLU A 242 6.31 -2.18 -9.70
CA GLU A 242 7.07 -0.93 -9.62
C GLU A 242 8.04 -0.72 -10.79
N ILE A 243 8.45 -1.81 -11.45
CA ILE A 243 9.45 -1.78 -12.52
C ILE A 243 8.86 -2.00 -13.92
N GLY A 244 7.53 -1.91 -14.04
CA GLY A 244 6.83 -1.89 -15.33
C GLY A 244 6.29 -3.23 -15.80
N TYR A 245 6.27 -4.26 -14.96
CA TYR A 245 5.68 -5.57 -15.27
C TYR A 245 4.44 -5.84 -14.44
N ALA A 246 3.56 -6.70 -14.93
CA ALA A 246 2.44 -7.21 -14.15
C ALA A 246 2.16 -8.68 -14.51
N PRO A 247 1.67 -9.50 -13.57
CA PRO A 247 1.23 -10.85 -13.89
C PRO A 247 -0.09 -10.82 -14.68
N ASP A 248 -0.29 -11.81 -15.55
CA ASP A 248 -1.50 -11.97 -16.36
C ASP A 248 -2.70 -12.52 -15.60
N ASP A 249 -2.47 -13.15 -14.44
CA ASP A 249 -3.50 -13.68 -13.55
C ASP A 249 -3.18 -13.41 -12.06
N VAL A 250 -3.57 -12.22 -11.59
CA VAL A 250 -3.39 -11.74 -10.20
C VAL A 250 -4.20 -12.59 -9.22
N PHE A 251 -5.43 -12.97 -9.54
CA PHE A 251 -6.24 -13.76 -8.60
C PHE A 251 -5.87 -15.24 -8.64
N GLY A 252 -5.61 -15.81 -9.82
CA GLY A 252 -5.14 -17.19 -9.92
C GLY A 252 -3.79 -17.41 -9.25
N GLY A 253 -2.89 -16.42 -9.30
CA GLY A 253 -1.61 -16.46 -8.58
C GLY A 253 -1.77 -16.61 -7.07
N PHE A 254 -2.74 -15.92 -6.45
CA PHE A 254 -3.01 -16.05 -5.02
C PHE A 254 -3.49 -17.46 -4.65
N ALA A 255 -4.42 -18.03 -5.42
CA ALA A 255 -4.88 -19.41 -5.18
C ALA A 255 -3.72 -20.42 -5.24
N GLN A 256 -2.78 -20.23 -6.18
CA GLN A 256 -1.57 -21.07 -6.27
C GLN A 256 -0.65 -20.90 -5.06
N LEU A 257 -0.42 -19.64 -4.62
CA LEU A 257 0.38 -19.35 -3.43
C LEU A 257 -0.21 -20.01 -2.19
N TYR A 258 -1.51 -19.82 -1.97
CA TYR A 258 -2.20 -20.29 -0.79
C TYR A 258 -2.16 -21.82 -0.71
N HIS A 259 -2.41 -22.51 -1.83
CA HIS A 259 -2.29 -23.97 -1.90
C HIS A 259 -0.86 -24.46 -1.68
N ALA A 260 0.15 -23.78 -2.24
CA ALA A 260 1.55 -24.19 -2.13
C ALA A 260 2.14 -24.01 -0.73
N ARG A 261 1.52 -23.18 0.13
CA ARG A 261 1.97 -22.87 1.49
C ARG A 261 1.04 -23.41 2.58
N THR A 262 0.31 -24.48 2.28
CA THR A 262 -0.68 -25.06 3.21
C THR A 262 -0.12 -25.34 4.61
N ASP A 263 1.10 -25.87 4.71
CA ASP A 263 1.73 -26.22 6.00
C ASP A 263 2.10 -24.96 6.81
N GLU A 264 2.71 -23.95 6.19
CA GLU A 264 3.03 -22.66 6.84
C GLU A 264 1.77 -21.94 7.33
N LEU A 265 0.71 -21.98 6.53
CA LEU A 265 -0.59 -21.40 6.90
C LEU A 265 -1.28 -22.22 8.01
N ALA A 266 -1.03 -23.53 8.10
CA ALA A 266 -1.53 -24.34 9.20
C ALA A 266 -0.94 -23.91 10.54
N GLU A 267 0.36 -23.59 10.59
CA GLU A 267 0.99 -23.02 11.79
C GLU A 267 0.35 -21.69 12.21
N MET A 268 -0.04 -20.85 11.24
CA MET A 268 -0.77 -19.60 11.52
C MET A 268 -2.18 -19.86 12.08
N ARG A 269 -2.88 -20.89 11.60
CA ARG A 269 -4.21 -21.28 12.11
C ARG A 269 -4.18 -21.78 13.55
N GLU A 270 -3.05 -22.39 13.96
CA GLU A 270 -2.85 -22.89 15.32
C GLU A 270 -2.59 -21.77 16.33
N GLN A 271 -2.11 -20.61 15.87
CA GLN A 271 -1.93 -19.44 16.73
C GLN A 271 -3.30 -18.92 17.19
N GLU A 272 -3.39 -18.53 18.47
CA GLU A 272 -4.57 -17.83 18.95
C GLU A 272 -4.63 -16.43 18.32
N PRO A 273 -5.81 -15.98 17.87
CA PRO A 273 -5.97 -14.64 17.32
C PRO A 273 -5.51 -13.57 18.30
N ASP A 274 -4.95 -12.48 17.78
CA ASP A 274 -4.60 -11.33 18.61
C ASP A 274 -5.88 -10.73 19.22
N ASP A 275 -5.89 -10.62 20.55
CA ASP A 275 -7.03 -10.21 21.36
C ASP A 275 -6.92 -8.75 21.83
N GLU A 276 -5.92 -8.01 21.36
CA GLU A 276 -5.80 -6.58 21.64
C GLU A 276 -6.96 -5.79 21.01
N THR A 277 -8.04 -5.62 21.78
CA THR A 277 -9.15 -4.72 21.43
C THR A 277 -9.06 -3.43 22.22
N GLY A 278 -9.01 -2.31 21.51
CA GLY A 278 -9.07 -1.01 22.13
C GLY A 278 -10.45 -0.75 22.73
N ARG A 279 -10.56 0.10 23.75
CA ARG A 279 -11.85 0.59 24.28
C ARG A 279 -12.77 1.14 23.16
N TRP A 280 -12.18 1.55 22.04
CA TRP A 280 -12.82 2.20 20.91
C TRP A 280 -13.07 1.30 19.71
N ASP A 281 -12.70 0.01 19.76
CA ASP A 281 -13.02 -0.92 18.67
C ASP A 281 -14.52 -1.13 18.53
N SER A 282 -14.98 -1.13 17.28
CA SER A 282 -16.38 -1.41 16.91
C SER A 282 -16.73 -2.88 16.98
N HIS A 283 -15.73 -3.77 16.99
CA HIS A 283 -15.90 -5.22 17.06
C HIS A 283 -15.41 -5.76 18.42
N PRO A 284 -16.07 -6.78 19.00
CA PRO A 284 -15.52 -7.52 20.13
C PRO A 284 -14.25 -8.28 19.74
N ALA A 285 -13.47 -8.73 20.72
CA ALA A 285 -12.27 -9.54 20.49
C ALA A 285 -12.64 -10.85 19.77
N ILE A 286 -11.73 -11.36 18.94
CA ILE A 286 -11.99 -12.60 18.19
C ILE A 286 -12.22 -13.77 19.17
N SER A 287 -11.47 -13.84 20.27
CA SER A 287 -11.70 -14.88 21.29
C SER A 287 -13.07 -14.78 21.96
N GLU A 288 -13.58 -13.58 22.22
CA GLU A 288 -14.90 -13.34 22.79
C GLU A 288 -16.00 -13.86 21.85
N ARG A 289 -15.87 -13.56 20.56
CA ARG A 289 -16.81 -14.02 19.52
C ARG A 289 -16.76 -15.54 19.37
N ILE A 290 -15.58 -16.14 19.31
CA ILE A 290 -15.41 -17.60 19.27
C ILE A 290 -16.02 -18.26 20.52
N ALA A 291 -15.82 -17.68 21.70
CA ALA A 291 -16.40 -18.19 22.94
C ALA A 291 -17.94 -18.14 22.90
N ALA A 292 -18.51 -17.04 22.41
CA ALA A 292 -19.96 -16.90 22.22
C ALA A 292 -20.51 -17.92 21.21
N MET A 293 -19.82 -18.15 20.09
CA MET A 293 -20.18 -19.17 19.10
C MET A 293 -20.15 -20.57 19.69
N ARG A 294 -19.12 -20.92 20.48
CA ARG A 294 -18.98 -22.23 21.13
C ARG A 294 -20.04 -22.47 22.21
N ALA A 295 -20.53 -21.41 22.85
CA ALA A 295 -21.60 -21.49 23.85
C ALA A 295 -23.00 -21.62 23.22
N ALA A 296 -23.15 -21.34 21.93
CA ALA A 296 -24.43 -21.41 21.25
C ALA A 296 -24.90 -22.87 21.05
N PRO A 297 -26.23 -23.11 20.99
CA PRO A 297 -26.77 -24.44 20.74
C PRO A 297 -26.25 -25.02 19.42
N ARG A 298 -25.76 -26.27 19.48
CA ARG A 298 -25.35 -26.99 18.27
C ARG A 298 -26.57 -27.26 17.39
N THR A 299 -26.52 -26.74 16.17
CA THR A 299 -27.56 -26.93 15.17
C THR A 299 -27.08 -27.95 14.13
N PRO A 300 -27.83 -29.02 13.85
CA PRO A 300 -27.49 -29.96 12.79
C PRO A 300 -27.49 -29.24 11.44
N HIS A 301 -26.42 -29.39 10.68
CA HIS A 301 -26.28 -28.87 9.32
C HIS A 301 -25.65 -29.95 8.43
N ALA A 302 -25.99 -29.92 7.15
CA ALA A 302 -25.31 -30.77 6.17
C ALA A 302 -23.92 -30.17 5.92
N LEU A 303 -22.89 -30.97 6.18
CA LEU A 303 -21.50 -30.57 5.95
C LEU A 303 -21.21 -30.56 4.45
N ASP A 304 -20.57 -29.49 4.00
CA ASP A 304 -20.07 -29.31 2.64
C ASP A 304 -18.62 -28.77 2.68
N GLY A 305 -17.68 -29.69 2.83
CA GLY A 305 -16.24 -29.39 2.80
C GLY A 305 -15.66 -29.24 1.39
N ARG A 306 -16.48 -29.12 0.35
CA ARG A 306 -15.97 -28.81 -1.00
C ARG A 306 -15.35 -27.40 -0.99
N PRO A 307 -14.34 -27.12 -1.84
CA PRO A 307 -13.87 -25.75 -2.02
C PRO A 307 -15.01 -24.82 -2.42
N ALA A 308 -15.05 -23.61 -1.87
CA ALA A 308 -16.09 -22.61 -2.16
C ALA A 308 -16.14 -22.23 -3.65
N THR A 309 -15.02 -22.37 -4.38
CA THR A 309 -14.98 -22.28 -5.85
C THR A 309 -15.94 -23.22 -6.56
N ALA A 310 -16.37 -24.33 -5.94
CA ALA A 310 -17.39 -25.22 -6.49
C ALA A 310 -18.74 -24.52 -6.72
N LEU A 311 -19.05 -23.47 -5.96
CA LEU A 311 -20.27 -22.67 -6.14
C LEU A 311 -20.21 -21.76 -7.37
N LEU A 312 -19.03 -21.60 -7.97
CA LEU A 312 -18.76 -20.77 -9.14
C LEU A 312 -18.05 -21.62 -10.22
N PRO A 313 -18.80 -22.28 -11.13
CA PRO A 313 -18.25 -23.25 -12.08
C PRO A 313 -17.07 -22.74 -12.94
N ALA A 314 -17.03 -21.44 -13.23
CA ALA A 314 -15.98 -20.78 -14.01
C ALA A 314 -15.12 -19.84 -13.16
N ALA A 315 -14.76 -20.23 -11.92
CA ALA A 315 -14.04 -19.39 -10.97
C ALA A 315 -12.75 -18.76 -11.54
N ALA A 316 -11.93 -19.52 -12.26
CA ALA A 316 -10.71 -18.99 -12.89
C ALA A 316 -11.01 -17.88 -13.91
N SER A 317 -11.99 -18.12 -14.80
CA SER A 317 -12.41 -17.10 -15.78
C SER A 317 -13.07 -15.88 -15.12
N ALA A 318 -13.79 -16.09 -14.01
CA ALA A 318 -14.36 -15.01 -13.22
C ALA A 318 -13.28 -14.16 -12.53
N GLY A 319 -12.19 -14.78 -12.04
CA GLY A 319 -11.02 -14.06 -11.53
C GLY A 319 -10.36 -13.18 -12.60
N LEU A 320 -10.14 -13.70 -13.81
CA LEU A 320 -9.63 -12.92 -14.93
C LEU A 320 -10.58 -11.80 -15.37
N ALA A 321 -11.90 -12.03 -15.32
CA ALA A 321 -12.89 -11.00 -15.62
C ALA A 321 -12.90 -9.90 -14.54
N LEU A 322 -12.83 -10.28 -13.26
CA LEU A 322 -12.70 -9.35 -12.14
C LEU A 322 -11.44 -8.49 -12.29
N GLN A 323 -10.30 -9.11 -12.63
CA GLN A 323 -9.04 -8.42 -12.86
C GLN A 323 -9.17 -7.33 -13.92
N ARG A 324 -9.84 -7.60 -15.03
CA ARG A 324 -10.06 -6.58 -16.08
C ARG A 324 -10.90 -5.41 -15.61
N GLU A 325 -11.74 -5.62 -14.60
CA GLU A 325 -12.63 -4.60 -14.06
C GLU A 325 -11.97 -3.75 -12.96
N VAL A 326 -11.13 -4.37 -12.11
CA VAL A 326 -10.62 -3.72 -10.89
C VAL A 326 -9.12 -3.40 -10.92
N VAL A 327 -8.35 -4.01 -11.83
CA VAL A 327 -6.91 -3.80 -11.92
C VAL A 327 -6.56 -2.87 -13.07
N ASP A 328 -6.01 -1.70 -12.74
CA ASP A 328 -5.43 -0.79 -13.72
C ASP A 328 -3.94 -1.13 -13.94
N PHE A 329 -3.65 -1.78 -15.06
CA PHE A 329 -2.28 -2.13 -15.44
C PHE A 329 -1.47 -0.91 -15.92
N GLY A 330 -2.11 0.19 -16.31
CA GLY A 330 -1.43 1.33 -16.93
C GLY A 330 -0.58 0.91 -18.14
N ASN A 331 0.68 1.36 -18.18
CA ASN A 331 1.63 1.07 -19.26
C ASN A 331 2.48 -0.20 -19.00
N ARG A 332 2.09 -1.05 -18.04
CA ARG A 332 2.87 -2.23 -17.66
C ARG A 332 2.81 -3.31 -18.73
N THR A 333 3.90 -4.06 -18.87
CA THR A 333 3.94 -5.26 -19.69
C THR A 333 3.37 -6.43 -18.89
N VAL A 334 2.21 -6.93 -19.32
CA VAL A 334 1.53 -8.07 -18.70
C VAL A 334 2.13 -9.38 -19.18
N LEU A 335 2.53 -10.27 -18.26
CA LEU A 335 3.27 -11.50 -18.55
C LEU A 335 2.72 -12.70 -17.74
N PRO A 336 2.81 -13.94 -18.27
CA PRO A 336 2.59 -15.16 -17.49
C PRO A 336 3.49 -15.22 -16.25
N TRP A 337 3.04 -15.80 -15.14
CA TRP A 337 3.78 -15.83 -13.86
C TRP A 337 5.26 -16.20 -13.96
N ASN A 338 5.59 -17.24 -14.73
CA ASN A 338 6.99 -17.65 -14.91
C ASN A 338 7.83 -16.55 -15.57
N ASP A 339 7.28 -15.92 -16.62
CA ASP A 339 7.95 -14.86 -17.38
C ASP A 339 7.94 -13.54 -16.62
N PHE A 340 6.86 -13.23 -15.92
CA PHE A 340 6.75 -12.10 -15.02
C PHE A 340 7.83 -12.15 -13.94
N THR A 341 7.97 -13.27 -13.22
CA THR A 341 9.03 -13.44 -12.22
C THR A 341 10.40 -13.38 -12.87
N ALA A 342 10.60 -14.06 -14.01
CA ALA A 342 11.92 -14.08 -14.65
C ALA A 342 12.36 -12.69 -15.14
N ALA A 343 11.47 -11.95 -15.82
CA ALA A 343 11.72 -10.60 -16.28
C ALA A 343 11.94 -9.63 -15.12
N SER A 344 11.10 -9.72 -14.07
CA SER A 344 11.19 -8.84 -12.91
C SER A 344 12.46 -9.08 -12.10
N MET A 345 12.82 -10.35 -11.84
CA MET A 345 14.07 -10.68 -11.14
C MET A 345 15.31 -10.30 -11.95
N ALA A 346 15.29 -10.52 -13.28
CA ALA A 346 16.38 -10.09 -14.15
C ALA A 346 16.54 -8.57 -14.16
N MET A 347 15.44 -7.81 -14.19
CA MET A 347 15.45 -6.35 -14.14
C MET A 347 15.93 -5.83 -12.77
N LEU A 348 15.50 -6.43 -11.66
CA LEU A 348 16.00 -6.07 -10.32
C LEU A 348 17.51 -6.30 -10.22
N MET A 349 17.99 -7.44 -10.75
CA MET A 349 19.41 -7.77 -10.80
C MET A 349 20.19 -6.78 -11.68
N GLN A 350 19.65 -6.43 -12.86
CA GLN A 350 20.21 -5.39 -13.74
C GLN A 350 20.28 -4.03 -13.04
N ASN A 351 19.23 -3.59 -12.36
CA ASN A 351 19.20 -2.29 -11.67
C ASN A 351 20.25 -2.22 -10.55
N ARG A 352 20.47 -3.32 -9.82
CA ARG A 352 21.55 -3.42 -8.83
C ARG A 352 22.93 -3.38 -9.50
N ALA A 353 23.11 -4.11 -10.59
CA ALA A 353 24.36 -4.15 -11.34
C ALA A 353 24.69 -2.80 -11.99
N ASP A 354 23.70 -2.09 -12.55
CA ASP A 354 23.89 -0.79 -13.19
C ASP A 354 24.49 0.25 -12.23
N ARG A 355 24.13 0.20 -10.94
CA ARG A 355 24.77 1.05 -9.92
C ARG A 355 26.27 0.74 -9.79
N VAL A 356 26.63 -0.54 -9.78
CA VAL A 356 28.04 -0.97 -9.76
C VAL A 356 28.75 -0.56 -11.04
N PHE A 357 28.13 -0.77 -12.20
CA PHE A 357 28.71 -0.44 -13.49
C PHE A 357 28.92 1.07 -13.67
N ARG A 358 27.97 1.93 -13.23
CA ARG A 358 28.18 3.38 -13.26
C ARG A 358 29.35 3.83 -12.38
N SER A 359 29.54 3.21 -11.22
CA SER A 359 30.71 3.47 -10.37
C SER A 359 32.00 2.97 -11.00
N ALA A 360 32.01 1.75 -11.54
CA ALA A 360 33.15 1.18 -12.25
C ALA A 360 33.56 2.03 -13.47
N ALA A 361 32.59 2.54 -14.24
CA ALA A 361 32.84 3.43 -15.38
C ALA A 361 33.60 4.69 -14.96
N ARG A 362 33.18 5.34 -13.85
CA ARG A 362 33.88 6.50 -13.30
C ARG A 362 35.31 6.17 -12.87
N LEU A 363 35.52 5.06 -12.17
CA LEU A 363 36.84 4.66 -11.66
C LEU A 363 37.81 4.20 -12.74
N ALA A 364 37.28 3.58 -13.81
CA ALA A 364 38.04 3.14 -14.98
C ALA A 364 38.25 4.25 -16.01
N GLY A 365 37.52 5.38 -15.90
CA GLY A 365 37.62 6.50 -16.84
C GLY A 365 37.03 6.20 -18.22
N VAL A 366 36.01 5.35 -18.29
CA VAL A 366 35.33 4.93 -19.53
C VAL A 366 33.88 5.45 -19.55
N PRO A 367 33.27 5.67 -20.72
CA PRO A 367 31.90 6.19 -20.80
C PRO A 367 30.86 5.20 -20.26
N GLU A 368 31.09 3.90 -20.47
CA GLU A 368 30.22 2.81 -20.02
C GLU A 368 31.08 1.66 -19.53
N ALA A 369 30.59 0.95 -18.53
CA ALA A 369 31.23 -0.25 -17.99
C ALA A 369 30.23 -1.39 -17.90
N GLY A 370 30.76 -2.61 -17.86
CA GLY A 370 30.08 -3.83 -17.50
C GLY A 370 30.94 -4.67 -16.56
N LEU A 371 30.64 -5.96 -16.49
CA LEU A 371 31.42 -6.88 -15.66
C LEU A 371 32.88 -7.01 -16.15
N ALA A 372 33.13 -6.83 -17.45
CA ALA A 372 34.48 -6.85 -18.01
C ALA A 372 35.38 -5.75 -17.40
N GLU A 373 34.87 -4.53 -17.28
CA GLU A 373 35.59 -3.41 -16.65
C GLU A 373 35.75 -3.62 -15.14
N VAL A 374 34.75 -4.21 -14.47
CA VAL A 374 34.89 -4.61 -13.06
C VAL A 374 36.02 -5.62 -12.90
N PHE A 375 36.11 -6.63 -13.78
CA PHE A 375 37.23 -7.58 -13.78
C PHE A 375 38.56 -6.88 -14.06
N GLY A 376 38.60 -5.88 -14.95
CA GLY A 376 39.79 -5.04 -15.15
C GLY A 376 40.24 -4.30 -13.89
N LEU A 377 39.30 -3.82 -13.06
CA LEU A 377 39.62 -3.24 -11.75
C LEU A 377 40.16 -4.29 -10.77
N VAL A 378 39.68 -5.54 -10.83
CA VAL A 378 40.23 -6.65 -10.04
C VAL A 378 41.66 -6.95 -10.48
N GLU A 379 41.92 -7.09 -11.78
CA GLU A 379 43.28 -7.34 -12.33
C GLU A 379 44.27 -6.24 -11.93
N ALA A 380 43.82 -4.99 -11.90
CA ALA A 380 44.62 -3.85 -11.48
C ALA A 380 44.80 -3.73 -9.95
N GLY A 381 44.18 -4.60 -9.14
CA GLY A 381 44.21 -4.50 -7.67
C GLY A 381 43.40 -3.33 -7.10
N ARG A 382 42.47 -2.77 -7.90
CA ARG A 382 41.68 -1.56 -7.58
C ARG A 382 40.24 -1.85 -7.18
N LEU A 383 39.84 -3.11 -7.04
CA LEU A 383 38.48 -3.47 -6.59
C LEU A 383 38.11 -2.80 -5.25
N GLY A 384 39.07 -2.63 -4.33
CA GLY A 384 38.83 -1.98 -3.05
C GLY A 384 38.41 -0.50 -3.16
N GLU A 385 38.77 0.20 -4.25
CA GLU A 385 38.27 1.56 -4.53
C GLU A 385 36.77 1.53 -4.89
N LEU A 386 36.36 0.57 -5.74
CA LEU A 386 34.96 0.37 -6.11
C LEU A 386 34.13 -0.10 -4.90
N ALA A 387 34.64 -1.08 -4.16
CA ALA A 387 33.92 -1.69 -3.05
C ALA A 387 33.68 -0.71 -1.88
N ALA A 388 34.60 0.23 -1.63
CA ALA A 388 34.45 1.23 -0.59
C ALA A 388 33.20 2.13 -0.77
N GLU A 389 32.71 2.33 -2.00
CA GLU A 389 31.45 3.07 -2.25
C GLU A 389 30.20 2.33 -1.74
N PHE A 390 30.27 1.01 -1.60
CA PHE A 390 29.16 0.14 -1.19
C PHE A 390 29.26 -0.27 0.28
N PHE A 391 30.48 -0.37 0.81
CA PHE A 391 30.76 -0.79 2.18
C PHE A 391 31.46 0.33 2.96
N PRO A 392 30.76 1.44 3.30
CA PRO A 392 31.37 2.65 3.85
C PRO A 392 31.98 2.47 5.26
N ARG A 393 31.72 1.32 5.91
CA ARG A 393 32.25 0.98 7.23
C ARG A 393 33.49 0.08 7.18
N ALA A 394 33.81 -0.50 6.02
CA ALA A 394 34.92 -1.43 5.83
C ALA A 394 36.17 -0.72 5.29
N THR A 395 37.36 -1.21 5.64
CA THR A 395 38.60 -0.81 4.93
C THR A 395 38.56 -1.28 3.48
N ARG A 396 39.38 -0.72 2.58
CA ARG A 396 39.41 -1.16 1.17
C ARG A 396 39.66 -2.67 0.99
N ARG A 397 40.45 -3.27 1.88
CA ARG A 397 40.74 -4.71 1.87
C ARG A 397 39.55 -5.55 2.35
N GLU A 398 38.89 -5.12 3.42
CA GLU A 398 37.67 -5.77 3.91
C GLU A 398 36.52 -5.61 2.92
N ALA A 399 36.33 -4.41 2.38
CA ALA A 399 35.33 -4.11 1.36
C ALA A 399 35.50 -4.98 0.12
N ALA A 400 36.73 -5.21 -0.35
CA ALA A 400 36.99 -6.10 -1.48
C ALA A 400 36.59 -7.56 -1.20
N ALA A 401 36.76 -8.05 0.03
CA ALA A 401 36.31 -9.38 0.44
C ALA A 401 34.77 -9.45 0.57
N GLU A 402 34.15 -8.44 1.16
CA GLU A 402 32.69 -8.30 1.26
C GLU A 402 32.02 -8.15 -0.12
N PHE A 403 32.77 -7.68 -1.12
CA PHE A 403 32.30 -7.53 -2.50
C PHE A 403 31.97 -8.87 -3.17
N ALA A 404 32.32 -10.03 -2.60
CA ALA A 404 32.03 -11.33 -3.19
C ALA A 404 30.52 -11.56 -3.43
N GLU A 405 29.64 -11.12 -2.52
CA GLU A 405 28.18 -11.24 -2.72
C GLU A 405 27.66 -10.33 -3.85
N VAL A 406 28.23 -9.12 -3.95
CA VAL A 406 27.93 -8.21 -5.06
C VAL A 406 28.42 -8.81 -6.36
N MET A 407 29.63 -9.38 -6.36
CA MET A 407 30.21 -10.07 -7.51
C MET A 407 29.33 -11.24 -7.96
N GLU A 408 28.82 -12.07 -7.04
CA GLU A 408 27.90 -13.16 -7.36
C GLU A 408 26.66 -12.66 -8.11
N THR A 409 26.11 -11.51 -7.69
CA THR A 409 24.98 -10.87 -8.39
C THR A 409 25.36 -10.46 -9.82
N LEU A 410 26.56 -9.92 -10.04
CA LEU A 410 27.03 -9.54 -11.37
C LEU A 410 27.30 -10.76 -12.26
N LEU A 411 27.87 -11.83 -11.70
CA LEU A 411 28.07 -13.11 -12.40
C LEU A 411 26.73 -13.74 -12.76
N GLY A 412 25.74 -13.70 -11.85
CA GLY A 412 24.37 -14.14 -12.10
C GLY A 412 23.74 -13.37 -13.26
N LEU A 413 23.94 -12.05 -13.33
CA LEU A 413 23.49 -11.25 -14.46
C LEU A 413 24.15 -11.67 -15.77
N ALA A 414 25.46 -11.87 -15.77
CA ALA A 414 26.19 -12.34 -16.95
C ALA A 414 25.68 -13.70 -17.42
N ALA A 415 25.43 -14.62 -16.49
CA ALA A 415 24.91 -15.95 -16.78
C ALA A 415 23.49 -15.90 -17.36
N VAL A 416 22.59 -15.08 -16.79
CA VAL A 416 21.23 -14.86 -17.35
C VAL A 416 21.31 -14.27 -18.75
N ARG A 417 22.17 -13.26 -18.98
CA ARG A 417 22.34 -12.63 -20.29
C ARG A 417 23.01 -13.54 -21.32
N SER A 418 23.84 -14.48 -20.87
CA SER A 418 24.44 -15.53 -21.71
C SER A 418 23.47 -16.66 -22.04
N GLY A 419 22.28 -16.68 -21.43
CA GLY A 419 21.28 -17.73 -21.64
C GLY A 419 21.65 -19.07 -20.99
N THR A 420 22.62 -19.11 -20.09
CA THR A 420 23.08 -20.35 -19.43
C THR A 420 22.25 -20.72 -18.21
N VAL A 421 21.61 -19.71 -17.60
CA VAL A 421 20.71 -19.86 -16.45
C VAL A 421 19.46 -19.00 -16.65
N ARG A 422 18.39 -19.35 -15.94
CA ARG A 422 17.12 -18.60 -15.93
C ARG A 422 16.53 -18.56 -14.54
N TRP A 423 15.72 -17.55 -14.27
CA TRP A 423 14.91 -17.49 -13.06
C TRP A 423 13.72 -18.46 -13.19
N GLN A 424 13.50 -19.24 -12.13
CA GLN A 424 12.36 -20.11 -11.98
C GLN A 424 11.47 -19.58 -10.86
N HIS A 425 10.20 -19.38 -11.19
CA HIS A 425 9.16 -19.02 -10.23
C HIS A 425 8.92 -20.14 -9.21
N SER A 426 8.58 -19.78 -7.97
CA SER A 426 8.23 -20.70 -6.91
C SER A 426 7.14 -20.07 -6.04
N TRP A 427 6.09 -20.84 -5.72
CA TRP A 427 5.01 -20.42 -4.83
C TRP A 427 5.31 -20.71 -3.35
N SER A 428 6.13 -21.72 -3.08
CA SER A 428 6.50 -22.16 -1.72
C SER A 428 7.83 -21.60 -1.24
N GLY A 429 8.56 -20.86 -2.06
CA GLY A 429 9.85 -20.27 -1.69
C GLY A 429 10.24 -19.09 -2.57
N PRO A 430 11.44 -18.52 -2.38
CA PRO A 430 11.97 -17.49 -3.27
C PRO A 430 12.17 -18.03 -4.68
N ALA A 431 12.13 -17.13 -5.68
CA ALA A 431 12.52 -17.47 -7.05
C ALA A 431 13.96 -17.98 -7.07
N ARG A 432 14.23 -19.00 -7.88
CA ARG A 432 15.54 -19.66 -7.94
C ARG A 432 16.21 -19.40 -9.28
N LEU A 433 17.51 -19.10 -9.25
CA LEU A 433 18.32 -19.07 -10.45
C LEU A 433 18.74 -20.51 -10.77
N VAL A 434 18.29 -21.03 -11.91
CA VAL A 434 18.51 -22.44 -12.29
C VAL A 434 19.20 -22.57 -13.65
N ASP A 435 19.98 -23.62 -13.82
CA ASP A 435 20.59 -23.97 -15.10
C ASP A 435 19.60 -24.66 -16.06
N ALA A 436 20.08 -25.07 -17.23
CA ALA A 436 19.28 -25.79 -18.23
C ALA A 436 18.72 -27.14 -17.73
N THR A 437 19.33 -27.75 -16.70
CA THR A 437 18.88 -29.00 -16.08
C THR A 437 17.86 -28.76 -14.95
N GLY A 438 17.65 -27.51 -14.55
CA GLY A 438 16.75 -27.13 -13.45
C GLY A 438 17.40 -27.16 -12.06
N GLN A 439 18.71 -27.38 -11.97
CA GLN A 439 19.45 -27.30 -10.71
C GLN A 439 19.78 -25.85 -10.38
N THR A 440 19.83 -25.53 -9.08
CA THR A 440 20.20 -24.20 -8.62
C THR A 440 21.62 -23.86 -9.09
N ALA A 441 21.76 -22.74 -9.80
CA ALA A 441 23.03 -22.26 -10.29
C ALA A 441 23.76 -21.47 -9.21
N ASP A 442 24.54 -22.16 -8.38
CA ASP A 442 25.41 -21.55 -7.39
C ASP A 442 26.69 -20.99 -8.07
N LEU A 443 26.91 -19.68 -7.89
CA LEU A 443 28.05 -18.93 -8.41
C LEU A 443 28.93 -18.35 -7.29
N SER A 444 28.61 -18.62 -6.02
CA SER A 444 29.27 -18.03 -4.86
C SER A 444 30.78 -18.34 -4.82
N GLU A 445 31.18 -19.58 -5.09
CA GLU A 445 32.59 -19.96 -5.14
C GLU A 445 33.36 -19.28 -6.27
N ILE A 446 32.72 -19.11 -7.45
CA ILE A 446 33.33 -18.38 -8.56
C ILE A 446 33.44 -16.89 -8.20
N ALA A 447 32.45 -16.33 -7.52
CA ALA A 447 32.45 -14.94 -7.08
C ALA A 447 33.57 -14.65 -6.07
N LYS A 448 33.82 -15.57 -5.12
CA LYS A 448 34.95 -15.48 -4.18
C LYS A 448 36.31 -15.47 -4.89
N LEU A 449 36.45 -16.27 -5.96
CA LEU A 449 37.66 -16.25 -6.79
C LEU A 449 37.77 -14.98 -7.64
N ALA A 450 36.65 -14.38 -8.04
CA ALA A 450 36.59 -13.22 -8.91
C ALA A 450 36.87 -11.87 -8.21
N VAL A 451 37.10 -11.83 -6.90
CA VAL A 451 37.42 -10.58 -6.17
C VAL A 451 38.91 -10.34 -5.93
N ALA A 452 39.78 -11.30 -6.26
CA ALA A 452 41.22 -11.19 -6.07
C ALA A 452 42.01 -11.41 -7.39
N PRO A 453 43.04 -10.58 -7.68
CA PRO A 453 43.81 -10.69 -8.93
C PRO A 453 44.41 -12.08 -9.15
N GLU A 454 44.86 -12.74 -8.09
CA GLU A 454 45.56 -14.02 -8.11
C GLU A 454 44.64 -15.18 -8.51
N THR A 455 43.35 -15.08 -8.21
CA THR A 455 42.35 -16.14 -8.46
C THR A 455 41.39 -15.82 -9.61
N LEU A 456 41.44 -14.61 -10.17
CA LEU A 456 40.54 -14.19 -11.24
C LEU A 456 40.68 -15.04 -12.51
N GLY A 457 41.90 -15.49 -12.84
CA GLY A 457 42.13 -16.39 -13.99
C GLY A 457 41.35 -17.70 -13.87
N GLU A 458 41.29 -18.27 -12.67
CA GLU A 458 40.50 -19.47 -12.38
C GLU A 458 39.00 -19.18 -12.46
N ALA A 459 38.55 -18.04 -11.94
CA ALA A 459 37.15 -17.63 -12.06
C ALA A 459 36.71 -17.51 -13.53
N ARG A 460 37.53 -16.89 -14.40
CA ARG A 460 37.28 -16.79 -15.85
C ARG A 460 37.17 -18.16 -16.51
N ALA A 461 38.06 -19.10 -16.18
CA ALA A 461 38.02 -20.46 -16.72
C ALA A 461 36.72 -21.19 -16.33
N ARG A 462 36.34 -21.15 -15.05
CA ARG A 462 35.11 -21.77 -14.55
C ARG A 462 33.84 -21.15 -15.14
N LEU A 463 33.83 -19.84 -15.40
CA LEU A 463 32.73 -19.17 -16.09
C LEU A 463 32.62 -19.63 -17.55
N ALA A 464 33.75 -19.72 -18.25
CA ALA A 464 33.79 -20.16 -19.65
C ALA A 464 33.34 -21.63 -19.81
N GLU A 465 33.73 -22.52 -18.89
CA GLU A 465 33.25 -23.91 -18.84
C GLU A 465 31.72 -24.00 -18.70
N ARG A 466 31.12 -23.03 -17.99
CA ARG A 466 29.66 -22.90 -17.83
C ARG A 466 29.01 -22.10 -18.97
N GLY A 467 29.77 -21.68 -19.98
CA GLY A 467 29.29 -20.88 -21.11
C GLY A 467 28.93 -19.43 -20.77
N VAL A 468 29.32 -18.93 -19.60
CA VAL A 468 29.02 -17.56 -19.15
C VAL A 468 29.98 -16.57 -19.81
N GLN A 469 29.42 -15.63 -20.56
CA GLN A 469 30.16 -14.55 -21.21
C GLN A 469 30.17 -13.34 -20.27
N VAL A 470 31.37 -12.93 -19.85
CA VAL A 470 31.56 -11.78 -18.94
C VAL A 470 31.05 -10.49 -19.60
N GLU A 471 31.23 -10.37 -20.91
CA GLU A 471 30.90 -9.20 -21.71
C GLU A 471 29.39 -9.01 -21.92
N ALA A 472 28.58 -10.02 -21.60
CA ALA A 472 27.12 -9.98 -21.72
C ALA A 472 26.45 -9.17 -20.59
N ALA A 473 27.11 -9.00 -19.44
CA ALA A 473 26.65 -8.12 -18.38
C ALA A 473 27.20 -6.70 -18.59
N ARG A 474 26.37 -5.83 -19.17
CA ARG A 474 26.68 -4.41 -19.39
C ARG A 474 25.66 -3.50 -18.72
N VAL A 475 26.05 -2.26 -18.51
CA VAL A 475 25.13 -1.21 -18.08
C VAL A 475 23.97 -1.07 -19.07
N VAL A 476 22.75 -1.00 -18.55
CA VAL A 476 21.54 -0.67 -19.34
C VAL A 476 21.09 0.75 -19.02
N GLN A 477 20.97 1.09 -17.74
CA GLN A 477 20.70 2.45 -17.30
C GLN A 477 22.01 3.19 -17.03
N THR A 478 22.49 3.93 -18.03
CA THR A 478 23.72 4.74 -17.93
C THR A 478 23.58 5.95 -16.99
N ARG A 479 22.36 6.28 -16.58
CA ARG A 479 22.06 7.30 -15.58
C ARG A 479 21.21 6.71 -14.46
N ALA A 480 21.43 7.20 -13.24
CA ALA A 480 20.57 6.88 -12.12
C ALA A 480 19.13 7.35 -12.36
N THR A 481 18.16 6.53 -11.95
CA THR A 481 16.73 6.82 -12.02
C THR A 481 16.10 6.67 -10.63
N GLY A 482 14.90 7.23 -10.46
CA GLY A 482 14.07 7.08 -9.26
C GLY A 482 13.28 5.76 -9.21
N GLN A 483 13.59 4.80 -10.08
CA GLN A 483 12.89 3.53 -10.13
C GLN A 483 13.12 2.73 -8.84
N GLY A 484 12.03 2.30 -8.20
CA GLY A 484 12.06 1.63 -6.89
C GLY A 484 12.71 2.47 -5.78
N ALA A 485 12.55 3.80 -5.82
CA ALA A 485 12.95 4.70 -4.75
C ALA A 485 11.72 5.08 -3.92
N ASP A 486 11.87 5.11 -2.60
CA ASP A 486 10.81 5.52 -1.67
C ASP A 486 10.87 7.02 -1.43
N VAL A 487 9.72 7.65 -1.19
CA VAL A 487 9.67 9.05 -0.74
C VAL A 487 9.87 9.08 0.77
N LEU A 488 11.00 9.64 1.21
CA LEU A 488 11.35 9.75 2.63
C LEU A 488 10.80 11.03 3.26
N GLY A 489 10.59 12.06 2.45
CA GLY A 489 10.03 13.34 2.89
C GLY A 489 10.11 14.40 1.80
N ALA A 490 9.62 15.60 2.11
CA ALA A 490 9.68 16.72 1.19
C ALA A 490 9.72 18.07 1.91
N MET A 491 10.44 19.01 1.32
CA MET A 491 10.60 20.38 1.78
C MET A 491 10.24 21.35 0.65
N PRO A 492 9.02 21.91 0.69
CA PRO A 492 8.58 22.95 -0.22
C PRO A 492 9.51 24.18 -0.24
N ASN A 493 9.62 24.84 -1.39
CA ASN A 493 10.19 26.18 -1.52
C ASN A 493 11.62 26.38 -0.94
N VAL A 494 12.49 25.37 -1.03
CA VAL A 494 13.93 25.57 -0.80
C VAL A 494 14.50 26.56 -1.81
N LYS A 495 15.50 27.33 -1.40
CA LYS A 495 16.20 28.26 -2.28
C LYS A 495 17.39 27.54 -2.94
N LEU A 496 17.49 27.64 -4.26
CA LEU A 496 18.64 27.16 -5.02
C LEU A 496 19.58 28.31 -5.37
N ALA A 497 20.77 27.99 -5.89
CA ALA A 497 21.67 28.99 -6.46
C ALA A 497 20.95 29.83 -7.55
N GLY A 498 21.28 31.12 -7.65
CA GLY A 498 20.69 32.00 -8.68
C GLY A 498 19.32 32.62 -8.36
N SER A 499 18.81 32.52 -7.13
CA SER A 499 17.48 33.01 -6.70
C SER A 499 16.29 32.19 -7.20
N GLU A 500 16.55 30.98 -7.69
CA GLU A 500 15.51 30.00 -8.00
C GLU A 500 14.92 29.37 -6.73
N HIS A 501 13.69 28.90 -6.84
CA HIS A 501 12.97 28.19 -5.78
C HIS A 501 12.52 26.83 -6.29
N ALA A 502 12.66 25.81 -5.44
CA ALA A 502 12.23 24.46 -5.75
C ALA A 502 11.58 23.79 -4.54
N ASP A 503 10.68 22.86 -4.79
CA ASP A 503 10.25 21.88 -3.81
C ASP A 503 11.29 20.74 -3.84
N LEU A 504 11.94 20.50 -2.71
CA LEU A 504 12.90 19.41 -2.53
C LEU A 504 12.16 18.16 -2.11
N ILE A 505 12.16 17.13 -2.94
CA ILE A 505 11.66 15.81 -2.61
C ILE A 505 12.86 14.92 -2.28
N MET A 506 12.83 14.29 -1.12
CA MET A 506 13.87 13.40 -0.65
C MET A 506 13.45 11.96 -0.91
N LEU A 507 14.19 11.29 -1.79
CA LEU A 507 13.99 9.89 -2.11
C LEU A 507 15.05 9.04 -1.40
N SER A 508 14.78 7.74 -1.22
CA SER A 508 15.76 6.79 -0.67
C SER A 508 17.06 6.67 -1.51
N LYS A 509 17.03 7.14 -2.77
CA LYS A 509 18.15 7.08 -3.72
C LYS A 509 18.71 8.46 -4.13
N GLY A 510 18.12 9.57 -3.70
CA GLY A 510 18.58 10.89 -4.13
C GLY A 510 17.60 12.03 -3.86
N PHE A 511 17.94 13.22 -4.35
CA PHE A 511 17.11 14.42 -4.24
C PHE A 511 16.48 14.78 -5.58
N VAL A 512 15.19 15.14 -5.58
CA VAL A 512 14.51 15.71 -6.74
C VAL A 512 14.15 17.16 -6.44
N PHE A 513 14.51 18.06 -7.35
CA PHE A 513 14.22 19.48 -7.26
C PHE A 513 13.12 19.82 -8.28
N VAL A 514 11.92 20.07 -7.78
CA VAL A 514 10.75 20.44 -8.59
C VAL A 514 10.63 21.97 -8.61
N PRO A 515 10.58 22.64 -9.79
CA PRO A 515 10.43 24.09 -9.84
C PRO A 515 9.21 24.58 -9.06
N ALA A 516 9.42 25.57 -8.18
CA ALA A 516 8.40 26.08 -7.28
C ALA A 516 8.24 27.60 -7.38
N PRO A 517 7.05 28.15 -7.11
CA PRO A 517 6.86 29.60 -7.04
C PRO A 517 7.69 30.23 -5.91
N LYS A 518 7.86 31.55 -5.97
CA LYS A 518 8.54 32.31 -4.90
C LYS A 518 7.72 32.36 -3.60
N SER A 519 6.39 32.29 -3.71
CA SER A 519 5.50 32.23 -2.54
C SER A 519 5.60 30.87 -1.87
N THR A 520 5.63 30.87 -0.53
CA THR A 520 5.59 29.67 0.30
C THR A 520 4.18 29.18 0.58
N ASP A 521 3.15 29.90 0.15
CA ASP A 521 1.75 29.54 0.39
C ASP A 521 1.39 28.21 -0.28
N ASP A 522 0.62 27.38 0.45
CA ASP A 522 0.10 26.07 0.01
C ASP A 522 1.21 25.11 -0.51
N GLY A 523 2.44 25.26 -0.02
CA GLY A 523 3.58 24.42 -0.40
C GLY A 523 3.35 22.95 -0.08
N ASP A 524 2.80 22.67 1.10
CA ASP A 524 2.43 21.33 1.55
C ASP A 524 1.37 20.69 0.63
N LYS A 525 0.30 21.40 0.29
CA LYS A 525 -0.76 20.90 -0.60
C LYS A 525 -0.23 20.62 -2.00
N ARG A 526 0.61 21.51 -2.54
CA ARG A 526 1.20 21.35 -3.88
C ARG A 526 2.06 20.09 -3.95
N VAL A 527 2.98 19.93 -2.99
CA VAL A 527 3.84 18.75 -2.92
C VAL A 527 3.03 17.49 -2.64
N GLY A 528 2.03 17.55 -1.75
CA GLY A 528 1.14 16.43 -1.45
C GLY A 528 0.35 15.96 -2.66
N MET A 529 -0.23 16.89 -3.44
CA MET A 529 -0.91 16.55 -4.69
C MET A 529 0.03 15.95 -5.73
N LEU A 530 1.26 16.48 -5.85
CA LEU A 530 2.26 15.95 -6.78
C LEU A 530 2.63 14.50 -6.43
N LEU A 531 2.98 14.24 -5.17
CA LEU A 531 3.37 12.91 -4.70
C LEU A 531 2.22 11.90 -4.75
N ALA A 532 0.97 12.35 -4.59
CA ALA A 532 -0.20 11.47 -4.67
C ALA A 532 -0.48 10.94 -6.09
N HIS A 533 0.03 11.60 -7.13
CA HIS A 533 -0.27 11.26 -8.54
C HIS A 533 0.96 10.96 -9.39
N THR A 534 2.16 11.20 -8.89
CA THR A 534 3.40 11.09 -9.68
C THR A 534 4.40 10.18 -8.95
N PRO A 535 4.65 8.97 -9.46
CA PRO A 535 5.59 8.05 -8.83
C PRO A 535 7.04 8.56 -8.94
N PRO A 536 7.96 8.13 -8.04
CA PRO A 536 9.35 8.58 -8.01
C PRO A 536 10.12 8.43 -9.33
N ALA A 537 9.88 7.34 -10.07
CA ALA A 537 10.49 7.14 -11.39
C ALA A 537 10.15 8.29 -12.36
N GLU A 538 8.87 8.69 -12.42
CA GLU A 538 8.41 9.79 -13.28
C GLU A 538 8.93 11.14 -12.79
N LEU A 539 8.98 11.36 -11.47
CA LEU A 539 9.56 12.57 -10.88
C LEU A 539 11.01 12.75 -11.32
N THR A 540 11.83 11.70 -11.24
CA THR A 540 13.25 11.76 -11.64
C THR A 540 13.45 11.90 -13.15
N ALA A 541 12.51 11.43 -13.96
CA ALA A 541 12.56 11.60 -15.41
C ALA A 541 12.19 13.03 -15.84
N ARG A 542 11.28 13.67 -15.10
CA ARG A 542 10.72 14.99 -15.43
C ARG A 542 11.50 16.16 -14.82
N TYR A 543 12.10 15.97 -13.65
CA TYR A 543 12.69 17.05 -12.86
C TYR A 543 14.17 16.83 -12.60
N ARG A 544 14.84 17.87 -12.09
CA ARG A 544 16.27 17.80 -11.77
C ARG A 544 16.50 16.80 -10.64
N TYR A 545 17.10 15.66 -10.96
CA TYR A 545 17.41 14.59 -10.02
C TYR A 545 18.91 14.51 -9.73
N ILE A 546 19.27 14.49 -8.45
CA ILE A 546 20.63 14.29 -7.95
C ILE A 546 20.66 12.97 -7.18
N ALA A 547 21.14 11.91 -7.82
CA ALA A 547 21.29 10.60 -7.18
C ALA A 547 22.43 10.62 -6.14
N PHE A 548 22.24 9.94 -5.01
CA PHE A 548 23.27 9.87 -3.96
C PHE A 548 24.58 9.21 -4.42
N GLU A 549 24.52 8.35 -5.43
CA GLU A 549 25.70 7.74 -6.06
C GLU A 549 26.53 8.72 -6.92
N ASN A 550 25.98 9.91 -7.23
CA ASN A 550 26.72 10.96 -7.93
C ASN A 550 27.32 11.98 -6.96
N VAL A 551 26.95 11.93 -5.68
CA VAL A 551 27.42 12.85 -4.64
C VAL A 551 28.70 12.30 -4.02
N ALA A 552 29.80 13.02 -4.19
CA ALA A 552 31.09 12.70 -3.58
C ALA A 552 31.09 13.05 -2.08
N THR A 553 30.58 14.23 -1.73
CA THR A 553 30.43 14.66 -0.33
C THR A 553 29.35 15.71 -0.19
N ALA A 554 28.90 15.96 1.04
CA ALA A 554 28.00 17.05 1.38
C ALA A 554 28.67 18.00 2.38
N ARG A 555 28.65 19.30 2.08
CA ARG A 555 29.08 20.36 3.00
C ARG A 555 27.85 21.01 3.63
N ILE A 556 27.80 21.01 4.96
CA ILE A 556 26.73 21.65 5.74
C ILE A 556 27.28 22.97 6.27
N ASP A 557 26.84 24.08 5.69
CA ASP A 557 27.27 25.44 6.06
C ASP A 557 26.49 26.00 7.25
N ARG A 558 25.24 25.56 7.41
CA ARG A 558 24.38 25.90 8.54
C ARG A 558 23.40 24.77 8.80
N GLU A 559 23.20 24.46 10.08
CA GLU A 559 22.28 23.40 10.49
C GLU A 559 20.82 23.86 10.61
N VAL A 560 20.56 25.10 11.06
CA VAL A 560 19.18 25.61 11.23
C VAL A 560 19.11 27.08 10.78
N PRO A 561 18.30 27.42 9.77
CA PRO A 561 17.72 26.50 8.77
C PRO A 561 18.86 25.87 7.96
N VAL A 562 18.64 24.67 7.42
CA VAL A 562 19.67 23.90 6.71
C VAL A 562 20.17 24.71 5.51
N ASN A 563 21.50 24.89 5.42
CA ASN A 563 22.19 25.39 4.24
C ASN A 563 23.26 24.37 3.89
N ALA A 564 23.13 23.73 2.73
CA ALA A 564 23.99 22.64 2.34
C ALA A 564 24.39 22.74 0.87
N THR A 565 25.60 22.26 0.58
CA THR A 565 26.14 22.13 -0.77
C THR A 565 26.51 20.67 -1.01
N LEU A 566 25.94 20.07 -2.05
CA LEU A 566 26.33 18.75 -2.53
C LEU A 566 27.48 18.93 -3.53
N VAL A 567 28.60 18.27 -3.29
CA VAL A 567 29.73 18.22 -4.23
C VAL A 567 29.64 16.91 -5.00
N LEU A 568 29.52 16.98 -6.32
CA LEU A 568 29.37 15.81 -7.18
C LEU A 568 30.73 15.28 -7.63
N HIS A 569 30.77 14.01 -8.05
CA HIS A 569 32.00 13.39 -8.56
C HIS A 569 32.58 14.06 -9.82
N ASP A 570 31.76 14.79 -10.58
CA ASP A 570 32.20 15.57 -11.75
C ASP A 570 32.75 16.96 -11.38
N GLY A 571 32.83 17.28 -10.08
CA GLY A 571 33.29 18.56 -9.55
C GLY A 571 32.23 19.66 -9.54
N SER A 572 31.01 19.42 -10.02
CA SER A 572 29.92 20.38 -9.93
C SER A 572 29.33 20.47 -8.51
N GLU A 573 28.78 21.62 -8.17
CA GLU A 573 28.17 21.88 -6.86
C GLU A 573 26.68 22.20 -6.97
N VAL A 574 25.89 21.62 -6.06
CA VAL A 574 24.46 21.90 -5.92
C VAL A 574 24.19 22.43 -4.52
N ALA A 575 24.06 23.75 -4.41
CA ALA A 575 23.73 24.43 -3.16
C ALA A 575 22.22 24.63 -3.03
N PHE A 576 21.70 24.35 -1.83
CA PHE A 576 20.32 24.61 -1.48
C PHE A 576 20.18 25.05 -0.02
N GLN A 577 19.17 25.90 0.23
CA GLN A 577 18.93 26.50 1.52
C GLN A 577 17.44 26.40 1.91
N GLU A 578 17.18 25.86 3.09
CA GLU A 578 15.88 25.86 3.74
C GLU A 578 15.47 27.29 4.12
N ARG A 579 14.18 27.61 3.94
CA ARG A 579 13.59 28.87 4.39
C ARG A 579 12.88 28.68 5.74
N TRP A 580 13.03 29.65 6.63
CA TRP A 580 12.29 29.74 7.90
C TRP A 580 10.77 29.64 7.75
N THR A 581 10.24 30.07 6.61
CA THR A 581 8.80 30.13 6.31
C THR A 581 8.32 28.96 5.44
N SER A 582 9.15 27.93 5.25
CA SER A 582 8.76 26.75 4.48
C SER A 582 7.85 25.85 5.31
N ASP A 583 6.70 25.46 4.74
CA ASP A 583 5.84 24.43 5.32
C ASP A 583 6.57 23.08 5.33
N LYS A 584 6.36 22.26 6.36
CA LYS A 584 7.09 21.01 6.55
C LYS A 584 6.16 19.82 6.53
N MET A 585 6.53 18.77 5.79
CA MET A 585 5.82 17.49 5.83
C MET A 585 6.46 16.56 6.85
N GLY A 586 5.79 16.30 7.96
CA GLY A 586 6.20 15.29 8.94
C GLY A 586 7.61 15.52 9.52
N LYS A 587 8.43 14.46 9.58
CA LYS A 587 9.81 14.46 10.10
C LYS A 587 10.89 14.82 9.06
N SER A 588 10.54 15.61 8.04
CA SER A 588 11.44 15.88 6.90
C SER A 588 12.78 16.53 7.29
N ASP A 589 12.84 17.32 8.36
CA ASP A 589 14.11 17.91 8.84
C ASP A 589 15.09 16.84 9.34
N ASP A 590 14.59 15.86 10.11
CA ASP A 590 15.41 14.80 10.69
C ASP A 590 15.96 13.92 9.55
N VAL A 591 15.10 13.58 8.59
CA VAL A 591 15.47 12.82 7.39
C VAL A 591 16.54 13.56 6.58
N LEU A 592 16.37 14.85 6.32
CA LEU A 592 17.35 15.63 5.56
C LEU A 592 18.71 15.65 6.27
N ARG A 593 18.72 15.87 7.59
CA ARG A 593 19.96 15.89 8.38
C ARG A 593 20.67 14.55 8.36
N GLU A 594 19.92 13.46 8.51
CA GLU A 594 20.46 12.11 8.49
C GLU A 594 21.13 11.82 7.14
N ILE A 595 20.44 12.15 6.04
CA ILE A 595 20.97 11.98 4.68
C ILE A 595 22.25 12.81 4.49
N LEU A 596 22.22 14.11 4.82
CA LEU A 596 23.36 15.00 4.63
C LEU A 596 24.57 14.60 5.49
N THR A 597 24.34 14.17 6.73
CA THR A 597 25.40 13.68 7.62
C THR A 597 26.01 12.39 7.08
N GLY A 598 25.17 11.48 6.56
CA GLY A 598 25.63 10.27 5.89
C GLY A 598 26.50 10.56 4.66
N LEU A 599 26.10 11.52 3.82
CA LEU A 599 26.86 11.94 2.64
C LEU A 599 28.18 12.63 3.00
N LYS A 600 28.20 13.46 4.04
CA LYS A 600 29.43 14.10 4.55
C LYS A 600 30.43 13.06 5.04
N ASN A 601 29.98 12.14 5.89
CA ASN A 601 30.84 11.10 6.47
C ASN A 601 31.44 10.16 5.41
N ARG A 602 30.79 10.01 4.25
CA ARG A 602 31.33 9.27 3.11
C ARG A 602 32.53 9.97 2.47
N GLY A 603 32.50 11.30 2.37
CA GLY A 603 33.54 12.08 1.69
C GLY A 603 34.77 12.42 2.54
N ASP A 604 34.66 12.35 3.87
CA ASP A 604 35.77 12.61 4.80
C ASP A 604 36.73 11.39 4.97
N ARG A 605 36.50 10.28 4.25
CA ARG A 605 37.24 9.01 4.31
C ARG A 605 37.80 8.64 2.94
#